data_AF-A0A0N4TET6-F1
#
_entry.id   AF-A0A0N4TET6-F1
#
_cell.length_a   1.000
_cell.length_b   1.000
_cell.length_c   1.000
_cell.angle_alpha   90.00
_cell.angle_beta   90.00
_cell.angle_gamma   90.00
#
_symmetry.space_group_name_H-M   'P 1'
#
loop_
_entity.id
_entity.type
_entity.pdbx_description
1 polymer ?
#
loop_
_entity_poly.entity_id
_entity_poly.type
_entity_poly.pdbx_seq_one_letter_code
_entity_poly.pdbx_strand_id
1 'polypeptide(L)'
;MDGIMNMRCSNGYTSTIIFRKDRQTEIYGTIMDNHGVTVVKLFGYYDRFLQKVNQKDYLFEAIPLPKNANQFYGFSQFACGLNEFLSNDEKLSAPPTDSRFRPDLKALENADTSRAIEAKANLEKVLSFLFPFFLFFFFHF
;
A
#
# COMPACT_ATOMS: atom_id res chain seq x y z
N MET A 1 -23.28 3.55 -4.27
CA MET A 1 -22.54 4.69 -4.83
C MET A 1 -21.22 4.15 -5.34
N ASP A 2 -20.85 4.55 -6.55
CA ASP A 2 -19.52 4.32 -7.10
C ASP A 2 -18.49 5.14 -6.31
N GLY A 3 -17.27 4.61 -6.19
CA GLY A 3 -16.17 5.34 -5.59
C GLY A 3 -15.59 6.32 -6.60
N ILE A 4 -15.26 7.55 -6.20
CA ILE A 4 -14.63 8.54 -7.08
C ILE A 4 -13.32 9.00 -6.47
N MET A 5 -12.23 8.90 -7.22
CA MET A 5 -10.93 9.46 -6.88
C MET A 5 -10.64 10.65 -7.79
N ASN A 6 -10.40 11.81 -7.18
CA ASN A 6 -10.05 13.04 -7.88
C ASN A 6 -8.60 13.40 -7.60
N MET A 7 -7.84 13.65 -8.65
CA MET A 7 -6.45 14.11 -8.59
C MET A 7 -6.35 15.45 -9.30
N ARG A 8 -5.64 16.40 -8.69
CA ARG A 8 -5.38 17.72 -9.27
C ARG A 8 -3.89 17.95 -9.34
N CYS A 9 -3.41 18.32 -10.52
CA CYS A 9 -2.03 18.69 -10.74
C CYS A 9 -1.87 20.21 -10.58
N SER A 10 -0.70 20.66 -10.12
CA SER A 10 -0.38 22.08 -9.94
C SER A 10 -0.39 22.88 -11.24
N ASN A 11 -0.24 22.22 -12.39
CA ASN A 11 -0.35 22.81 -13.73
C ASN A 11 -1.80 23.01 -14.20
N GLY A 12 -2.79 22.78 -13.34
CA GLY A 12 -4.22 22.98 -13.64
C GLY A 12 -4.93 21.78 -14.26
N TYR A 13 -4.21 20.71 -14.62
CA TYR A 13 -4.85 19.47 -15.08
C TYR A 13 -5.55 18.76 -13.92
N THR A 14 -6.66 18.10 -14.24
CA THR A 14 -7.41 17.29 -13.27
C THR A 14 -7.68 15.90 -13.83
N SER A 15 -7.58 14.88 -12.99
CA SER A 15 -7.91 13.50 -13.34
C SER A 15 -9.00 13.00 -12.41
N THR A 16 -10.04 12.40 -12.97
CA THR A 16 -11.13 11.76 -12.24
C THR A 16 -11.14 10.28 -12.57
N ILE A 17 -11.11 9.41 -11.57
CA ILE A 17 -11.25 7.95 -11.71
C ILE A 17 -12.52 7.51 -10.98
N ILE A 18 -13.34 6.71 -11.65
CA ILE A 18 -14.61 6.18 -11.16
C ILE A 18 -14.47 4.67 -11.00
N PHE A 19 -14.72 4.19 -9.78
CA PHE A 19 -14.71 2.79 -9.37
C PHE A 19 -16.15 2.28 -9.35
N ARG A 20 -16.47 1.37 -10.26
CA ARG A 20 -17.82 0.87 -10.44
C ARG A 20 -18.15 -0.23 -9.44
N LYS A 21 -19.14 -0.01 -8.57
CA LYS A 21 -19.54 -1.03 -7.59
C LYS A 21 -20.20 -2.24 -8.25
N ASP A 22 -20.89 -2.02 -9.37
CA ASP A 22 -21.62 -3.06 -10.11
C ASP A 22 -20.70 -3.96 -10.94
N ARG A 23 -19.47 -3.52 -11.21
CA ARG A 23 -18.54 -4.19 -12.10
C ARG A 23 -17.19 -4.41 -11.44
N GLN A 24 -17.15 -5.42 -10.56
CA GLN A 24 -15.96 -5.94 -9.85
C GLN A 24 -14.82 -4.91 -9.70
N THR A 25 -13.83 -4.99 -10.58
CA THR A 25 -12.59 -4.21 -10.51
C THR A 25 -12.46 -3.15 -11.61
N GLU A 26 -13.52 -2.95 -12.40
CA GLU A 26 -13.53 -2.07 -13.56
C GLU A 26 -13.46 -0.59 -13.12
N ILE A 27 -12.62 0.16 -13.82
CA ILE A 27 -12.43 1.60 -13.60
C ILE A 27 -12.53 2.37 -14.91
N TYR A 28 -13.08 3.56 -14.81
CA TYR A 28 -13.12 4.54 -15.89
C TYR A 28 -12.47 5.84 -15.41
N GLY A 29 -11.81 6.55 -16.31
CA GLY A 29 -11.23 7.82 -15.94
C GLY A 29 -11.24 8.85 -17.03
N THR A 30 -11.10 10.10 -16.64
CA THR A 30 -10.91 11.23 -17.54
C THR A 30 -9.79 12.11 -17.02
N ILE A 31 -9.01 12.66 -17.94
CA ILE A 31 -8.07 13.76 -17.66
C ILE A 31 -8.61 14.98 -18.39
N MET A 32 -8.75 16.07 -17.65
CA MET A 32 -9.15 17.38 -18.15
C MET A 32 -7.98 18.35 -18.05
N ASP A 33 -7.86 19.24 -19.04
CA ASP A 33 -6.92 20.35 -19.00
C ASP A 33 -7.38 21.46 -18.04
N ASN A 34 -6.59 22.54 -17.98
CA ASN A 34 -6.87 23.73 -17.20
C ASN A 34 -8.11 24.53 -17.69
N HIS A 35 -8.66 24.20 -18.86
CA HIS A 35 -9.87 24.79 -19.42
C HIS A 35 -11.12 23.93 -19.16
N GLY A 36 -10.97 22.79 -18.48
CA GLY A 36 -12.06 21.86 -18.21
C GLY A 36 -12.41 20.96 -19.40
N VAL A 37 -11.59 20.93 -20.44
CA VAL A 37 -11.80 20.08 -21.61
C VAL A 37 -11.20 18.70 -21.34
N THR A 38 -11.97 17.64 -21.57
CA THR A 38 -11.47 16.27 -21.46
C THR A 38 -10.50 15.98 -22.60
N VAL A 39 -9.22 15.80 -22.25
CA VAL A 39 -8.13 15.50 -23.19
C VAL A 39 -7.83 14.01 -23.29
N VAL A 40 -8.10 13.23 -22.24
CA VAL A 40 -7.86 11.78 -22.23
C VAL A 40 -9.02 11.06 -21.55
N LYS A 41 -9.43 9.93 -22.13
CA LYS A 41 -10.30 8.96 -21.49
C LYS A 41 -9.51 7.69 -21.17
N LEU A 42 -9.69 7.19 -19.96
CA LEU A 42 -9.02 6.02 -19.41
C LEU A 42 -10.04 4.91 -19.17
N PHE A 43 -9.58 3.68 -19.34
CA PHE A 43 -10.34 2.48 -19.05
C PHE A 43 -9.40 1.40 -18.53
N GLY A 44 -9.89 0.55 -17.64
CA GLY A 44 -9.15 -0.62 -17.23
C GLY A 44 -9.78 -1.33 -16.04
N TYR A 45 -8.95 -2.12 -15.37
CA TYR A 45 -9.29 -2.82 -14.15
C TYR A 45 -8.16 -2.58 -13.16
N TYR A 46 -8.47 -2.09 -11.95
CA TYR A 46 -7.42 -1.66 -11.01
C TYR A 46 -6.49 -2.80 -10.56
N ASP A 47 -6.90 -4.05 -10.73
CA ASP A 47 -6.16 -5.27 -10.42
C ASP A 47 -5.44 -5.87 -11.64
N ARG A 48 -5.60 -5.33 -12.85
CA ARG A 48 -5.04 -5.92 -14.08
C ARG A 48 -4.30 -4.91 -14.96
N PHE A 49 -4.96 -3.84 -15.40
CA PHE A 49 -4.33 -2.88 -16.31
C PHE A 49 -5.06 -1.54 -16.34
N LEU A 50 -4.39 -0.52 -16.85
CA LEU A 50 -4.97 0.77 -17.20
C LEU A 50 -4.49 1.19 -18.59
N GLN A 51 -5.40 1.66 -19.44
CA GLN A 51 -5.07 2.15 -20.78
C GLN A 51 -5.89 3.38 -21.15
N LYS A 52 -5.46 4.09 -22.21
CA LYS A 52 -6.31 5.10 -22.84
C LYS A 52 -7.32 4.42 -23.75
N VAL A 53 -8.57 4.87 -23.76
CA VAL A 53 -9.66 4.22 -24.54
C VAL A 53 -9.34 4.09 -26.03
N ASN A 54 -8.55 5.02 -26.59
CA ASN A 54 -8.21 5.07 -28.01
C ASN A 54 -6.80 4.53 -28.34
N GLN A 55 -6.11 3.91 -27.38
CA GLN A 55 -4.77 3.36 -27.57
C GLN A 55 -4.74 1.91 -27.11
N LYS A 56 -3.88 1.10 -27.73
CA LYS A 56 -3.68 -0.31 -27.36
C LYS A 56 -2.58 -0.50 -26.31
N ASP A 57 -1.83 0.55 -26.02
CA ASP A 57 -0.71 0.48 -25.07
C ASP A 57 -1.21 0.62 -23.63
N TYR A 58 -0.79 -0.32 -22.79
CA TYR A 58 -1.04 -0.26 -21.36
C TYR A 58 -0.17 0.82 -20.70
N LEU A 59 -0.81 1.73 -19.97
CA LEU A 59 -0.15 2.69 -19.09
C LEU A 59 0.34 2.01 -17.81
N PHE A 60 -0.38 0.99 -17.39
CA PHE A 60 -0.07 0.14 -16.25
C PHE A 60 -0.55 -1.27 -16.55
N GLU A 61 0.23 -2.25 -16.14
CA GLU A 61 -0.11 -3.67 -16.14
C GLU A 61 0.30 -4.25 -14.79
N ALA A 62 -0.60 -4.99 -14.16
CA ALA A 62 -0.36 -5.62 -12.88
C ALA A 62 0.57 -6.82 -13.05
N ILE A 63 1.57 -6.92 -12.19
CA ILE A 63 2.47 -8.08 -12.16
C ILE A 63 1.69 -9.29 -11.63
N PRO A 64 1.65 -10.42 -12.36
CA PRO A 64 0.98 -11.62 -11.89
C PRO A 64 1.53 -12.10 -10.54
N LEU A 65 0.64 -12.58 -9.67
CA LEU A 65 1.05 -13.13 -8.38
C LEU A 65 1.89 -14.41 -8.59
N PRO A 66 2.88 -14.68 -7.70
CA PRO A 66 3.59 -15.95 -7.68
C PRO A 66 2.64 -17.15 -7.55
N LYS A 67 3.01 -18.29 -8.13
CA LYS A 67 2.17 -19.51 -8.12
C LYS A 67 1.76 -19.98 -6.72
N ASN A 68 2.63 -19.72 -5.73
CA ASN A 68 2.45 -20.08 -4.33
C ASN A 68 1.85 -18.94 -3.48
N ALA A 69 1.41 -17.82 -4.07
CA ALA A 69 0.93 -16.66 -3.31
C ALA A 69 -0.18 -17.01 -2.29
N ASN A 70 -1.04 -17.98 -2.58
CA ASN A 70 -2.07 -18.45 -1.65
C ASN A 70 -1.53 -19.01 -0.33
N GLN A 71 -0.28 -19.50 -0.30
CA GLN A 71 0.39 -19.97 0.92
C GLN A 71 1.04 -18.80 1.70
N PHE A 72 1.21 -17.66 1.05
CA PHE A 72 1.86 -16.46 1.58
C PHE A 72 0.88 -15.27 1.55
N TYR A 73 -0.33 -15.48 2.07
CA TYR A 73 -1.34 -14.43 2.26
C TYR A 73 -1.80 -13.69 0.99
N GLY A 74 -1.57 -14.26 -0.20
CA GLY A 74 -1.85 -13.61 -1.48
C GLY A 74 -0.86 -12.51 -1.85
N PHE A 75 0.33 -12.49 -1.24
CA PHE A 75 1.32 -11.44 -1.48
C PHE A 75 1.93 -11.50 -2.88
N SER A 76 2.21 -10.31 -3.41
CA SER A 76 3.04 -10.15 -4.60
C SER A 76 4.50 -10.40 -4.26
N GLN A 77 5.33 -10.66 -5.26
CA GLN A 77 6.78 -10.80 -5.06
C GLN A 77 7.38 -9.56 -4.38
N PHE A 78 6.90 -8.36 -4.73
CA PHE A 78 7.30 -7.12 -4.09
C PHE A 78 6.94 -7.12 -2.60
N ALA A 79 5.71 -7.50 -2.24
CA ALA A 79 5.26 -7.53 -0.86
C ALA A 79 6.04 -8.54 -0.01
N CYS A 80 6.37 -9.71 -0.56
CA CYS A 80 7.22 -10.70 0.13
C CYS A 80 8.61 -10.14 0.48
N GLY A 81 9.16 -9.23 -0.34
CA GLY A 81 10.47 -8.62 -0.10
C GLY A 81 10.48 -7.43 0.87
N LEU A 82 9.31 -6.89 1.24
CA LEU A 82 9.24 -5.66 2.06
C LEU A 82 9.85 -5.82 3.46
N ASN A 83 9.80 -7.03 4.03
CA ASN A 83 10.26 -7.28 5.40
C ASN A 83 11.62 -7.99 5.48
N GLU A 84 12.34 -8.07 4.36
CA GLU A 84 13.68 -8.67 4.28
C GLU A 84 14.77 -7.58 4.33
N PHE A 85 15.89 -7.88 5.00
CA PHE A 85 17.12 -7.10 4.86
C PHE A 85 17.96 -7.76 3.77
N LEU A 86 18.29 -7.00 2.72
CA LEU A 86 19.03 -7.52 1.57
C LEU A 86 20.52 -7.67 1.87
N SER A 87 21.03 -6.94 2.87
CA SER A 87 22.41 -7.05 3.34
C SER A 87 22.52 -6.80 4.85
N ASN A 88 23.62 -7.29 5.44
CA ASN A 88 23.94 -6.99 6.84
C ASN A 88 24.21 -5.50 7.05
N ASP A 89 24.81 -4.82 6.07
CA ASP A 89 25.09 -3.38 6.16
C ASP A 89 23.80 -2.57 6.19
N GLU A 90 22.79 -2.96 5.40
CA GLU A 90 21.46 -2.35 5.44
C GLU A 90 20.86 -2.49 6.85
N LYS A 91 20.92 -3.70 7.41
CA LYS A 91 20.44 -3.96 8.77
C LYS A 91 21.18 -3.14 9.82
N LEU A 92 22.50 -2.98 9.72
CA LEU A 92 23.28 -2.19 10.68
C LEU A 92 22.99 -0.69 10.56
N SER A 93 22.63 -0.22 9.36
CA SER A 93 22.31 1.19 9.10
C SER A 93 20.86 1.57 9.47
N ALA A 94 19.96 0.60 9.55
CA ALA A 94 18.54 0.84 9.80
C ALA A 94 18.28 1.38 11.23
N PRO A 95 17.38 2.35 11.39
CA PRO A 95 17.04 2.86 12.72
C PRO A 95 16.36 1.76 13.55
N PRO A 96 16.47 1.80 14.90
CA PRO A 96 15.87 0.77 15.77
C PRO A 96 14.34 0.72 15.70
N THR A 97 13.70 1.74 15.12
CA THR A 97 12.25 1.84 14.89
C THR A 97 11.79 1.27 13.55
N ASP A 98 12.71 0.79 12.70
CA ASP A 98 12.38 0.15 11.43
C ASP A 98 11.49 -1.08 11.66
N SER A 99 10.43 -1.22 10.86
CA SER A 99 9.44 -2.30 11.02
C SER A 99 10.04 -3.69 10.90
N ARG A 100 11.16 -3.85 10.19
CA ARG A 100 11.84 -5.15 10.02
C ARG A 100 12.47 -5.68 11.31
N PHE A 101 12.65 -4.82 12.31
CA PHE A 101 13.09 -5.24 13.64
C PHE A 101 11.96 -5.73 14.54
N ARG A 102 10.70 -5.66 14.10
CA ARG A 102 9.54 -6.12 14.88
C ARG A 102 9.63 -7.63 15.15
N PRO A 103 9.83 -8.06 16.42
CA PRO A 103 10.03 -9.46 16.74
C PRO A 103 8.78 -10.33 16.54
N ASP A 104 7.59 -9.75 16.66
CA ASP A 104 6.31 -10.42 16.43
C ASP A 104 6.09 -10.75 14.94
N LEU A 105 6.38 -9.81 14.04
CA LEU A 105 6.34 -10.06 12.59
C LEU A 105 7.36 -11.13 12.19
N LYS A 106 8.59 -11.07 12.75
CA LYS A 106 9.61 -12.06 12.43
C LYS A 106 9.27 -13.48 12.91
N ALA A 107 8.65 -13.59 14.09
CA ALA A 107 8.18 -14.88 14.59
C ALA A 107 7.05 -15.44 13.70
N LEU A 108 6.13 -14.59 13.22
CA LEU A 108 5.06 -15.00 12.32
C LEU A 108 5.57 -15.50 10.97
N GLU A 109 6.58 -14.83 10.40
CA GLU A 109 7.24 -15.28 9.16
C GLU A 109 7.88 -16.67 9.30
N ASN A 110 8.45 -16.96 10.47
CA ASN A 110 9.04 -18.26 10.79
C ASN A 110 8.00 -19.31 11.22
N ALA A 111 6.70 -19.01 11.06
CA ALA A 111 5.57 -19.83 11.49
C ALA A 111 5.51 -20.13 13.00
N ASP A 112 6.22 -19.35 13.83
CA ASP A 112 6.18 -19.44 15.29
C ASP A 112 5.07 -18.54 15.86
N THR A 113 3.84 -19.05 15.80
CA THR A 113 2.63 -18.31 16.20
C THR A 113 2.60 -18.00 17.70
N SER A 114 3.07 -18.92 18.55
CA SER A 114 3.11 -18.72 19.99
C SER A 114 4.01 -17.54 20.35
N ARG A 115 5.23 -17.50 19.81
CA ARG A 115 6.16 -16.38 20.03
C ARG A 115 5.66 -15.08 19.43
N ALA A 116 5.00 -15.13 18.26
CA ALA A 116 4.43 -13.95 17.64
C ALA A 116 3.36 -13.30 18.53
N ILE A 117 2.47 -14.10 19.12
CA ILE A 117 1.42 -13.62 20.02
C ILE A 117 2.02 -12.98 21.28
N GLU A 118 3.01 -13.64 21.90
CA GLU A 118 3.68 -13.10 23.10
C GLU A 118 4.40 -11.78 22.81
N ALA A 119 5.20 -11.73 21.74
CA ALA A 119 5.92 -10.54 21.34
C ALA A 119 4.97 -9.37 21.00
N LYS A 120 3.84 -9.66 20.34
CA LYS A 120 2.80 -8.67 20.05
C LYS A 120 2.21 -8.08 21.34
N ALA A 121 1.80 -8.94 22.29
CA ALA A 121 1.22 -8.51 23.55
C ALA A 121 2.19 -7.63 24.36
N ASN A 122 3.48 -7.99 24.37
CA ASN A 122 4.51 -7.20 25.05
C ASN A 122 4.70 -5.83 24.39
N LEU A 123 4.75 -5.75 23.06
CA LEU A 123 4.86 -4.48 22.33
C LEU A 123 3.66 -3.56 22.57
N GLU A 124 2.43 -4.09 22.49
CA GLU A 124 1.21 -3.33 22.73
C GLU A 124 1.13 -2.83 24.17
N LYS A 125 1.55 -3.66 25.14
CA LYS A 125 1.63 -3.25 26.55
C LYS A 125 2.61 -2.09 26.72
N VAL A 126 3.83 -2.20 26.20
CA VAL A 126 4.85 -1.14 26.27
C VAL A 126 4.33 0.15 25.63
N LEU A 127 3.72 0.05 24.46
CA LEU A 127 3.12 1.21 23.78
C LEU A 127 2.00 1.83 24.61
N SER A 128 1.11 1.03 25.19
CA SER A 128 0.00 1.49 26.04
C SER A 128 0.48 2.22 27.29
N PHE A 129 1.60 1.79 27.89
CA PHE A 129 2.21 2.49 29.02
C PHE A 129 2.93 3.78 28.59
N LEU A 130 3.57 3.80 27.43
CA LEU A 130 4.31 4.98 26.94
C LEU A 130 3.39 6.07 26.35
N PHE A 131 2.26 5.71 25.75
CA PHE A 131 1.35 6.64 25.09
C PHE A 131 0.85 7.79 26.00
N PRO A 132 0.37 7.53 27.24
CA PRO A 132 -0.05 8.61 28.14
C PRO A 132 1.13 9.45 28.64
N PHE A 133 2.31 8.85 28.85
CA PHE A 133 3.52 9.61 29.23
C PHE A 133 4.02 10.51 28.10
N PHE A 134 3.95 10.05 26.85
CA PHE A 134 4.35 10.84 25.68
C PHE A 134 3.36 11.98 25.42
N LEU A 135 2.04 11.74 25.54
CA LEU A 135 1.03 12.79 25.47
C LEU A 135 1.23 13.84 26.59
N PHE A 136 1.54 13.40 27.81
CA PHE A 136 1.77 14.32 28.95
C PHE A 136 3.01 15.20 28.74
N PHE A 137 4.07 14.69 28.12
CA PHE A 137 5.28 15.48 27.82
C PHE A 137 5.14 16.38 26.59
N PHE A 138 4.38 16.00 25.57
CA PHE A 138 4.25 16.77 24.33
C PHE A 138 3.06 17.74 24.27
N PHE A 139 2.02 17.56 25.09
CA PHE A 139 0.84 18.46 25.12
C PHE A 139 0.81 19.41 26.33
N HIS A 140 1.91 19.52 27.11
CA HIS A 140 2.06 20.51 28.18
C HIS A 140 3.08 21.64 27.89
N PHE A 141 3.35 21.90 26.60
CA PHE A 141 3.97 23.14 26.11
C PHE A 141 3.12 23.76 25.01
#